data_AF-A0A1B6FEH5-F1
#
_entry.id   AF-A0A1B6FEH5-F1
#
_cell.length_a   1.000
_cell.length_b   1.000
_cell.length_c   1.000
_cell.angle_alpha   90.00
_cell.angle_beta   90.00
_cell.angle_gamma   90.00
#
_symmetry.space_group_name_H-M   'P 1'
#
loop_
_entity.id
_entity.type
_entity.pdbx_description
1 polymer ?
#
loop_
_entity_poly.entity_id
_entity_poly.type
_entity_poly.pdbx_seq_one_letter_code
_entity_poly.pdbx_strand_id
1 'polypeptide(L)'
;LAPEAKHSLLQYVTGKYLQPANCTTHFEWTDPHVVGGTMTFIVRFYQRNGQPYPICDTDSLTVEVTEGLRRVATLVDLGGQEPTAYNRAVCKFTVRQAGSYRLSVMVGSSHVLGSPFNKTF
;
A
#
# COMPACT_ATOMS: atom_id res chain seq x y z
N LEU A 1 -24.01 -19.87 -17.15
CA LEU A 1 -23.08 -19.02 -16.35
C LEU A 1 -22.56 -17.92 -17.26
N ALA A 2 -22.81 -16.67 -16.89
CA ALA A 2 -22.30 -15.49 -17.58
C ALA A 2 -20.76 -15.57 -17.73
N PRO A 3 -20.17 -15.04 -18.82
CA PRO A 3 -18.73 -15.11 -19.07
C PRO A 3 -17.88 -14.64 -17.87
N GLU A 4 -18.33 -13.57 -17.20
CA GLU A 4 -17.66 -12.94 -16.06
C GLU A 4 -17.52 -13.89 -14.85
N ALA A 5 -18.54 -14.70 -14.56
CA ALA A 5 -18.51 -15.66 -13.45
C ALA A 5 -17.49 -16.78 -13.69
N LYS A 6 -17.28 -17.18 -14.96
CA LYS A 6 -16.25 -18.17 -15.32
C LYS A 6 -14.85 -17.57 -15.14
N HIS A 7 -14.65 -16.31 -15.53
CA HIS A 7 -13.37 -15.61 -15.36
C HIS A 7 -13.00 -15.44 -13.89
N SER A 8 -13.94 -15.02 -13.04
CA SER A 8 -13.72 -14.88 -11.59
C SER A 8 -13.37 -16.23 -10.92
N LEU A 9 -14.07 -17.31 -11.28
CA LEU A 9 -13.76 -18.64 -10.75
C LEU A 9 -12.36 -19.12 -11.17
N LEU A 10 -11.99 -18.95 -12.44
CA LEU A 10 -10.67 -19.32 -12.93
C LEU A 10 -9.55 -18.50 -12.26
N GLN A 11 -9.76 -17.19 -12.05
CA GLN A 11 -8.82 -16.35 -11.31
C GLN A 11 -8.66 -16.82 -9.87
N TYR A 12 -9.76 -17.18 -9.21
CA TYR A 12 -9.72 -17.72 -7.85
C TYR A 12 -8.93 -19.03 -7.78
N VAL A 13 -9.21 -19.98 -8.69
CA VAL A 13 -8.50 -21.26 -8.78
C VAL A 13 -7.01 -21.07 -9.09
N THR A 14 -6.67 -20.15 -9.99
CA THR A 14 -5.28 -19.87 -10.39
C THR A 14 -4.55 -18.90 -9.46
N GLY A 15 -5.23 -18.35 -8.45
CA GLY A 15 -4.68 -17.36 -7.52
C GLY A 15 -4.33 -16.01 -8.17
N LYS A 16 -4.89 -15.70 -9.35
CA LYS A 16 -4.64 -14.47 -10.12
C LYS A 16 -5.52 -13.31 -9.66
N TYR A 17 -5.48 -13.03 -8.37
CA TYR A 17 -6.17 -11.91 -7.74
C TYR A 17 -5.29 -11.29 -6.66
N LEU A 18 -5.50 -10.01 -6.37
CA LEU A 18 -4.73 -9.26 -5.37
C LEU A 18 -4.83 -9.91 -3.99
N GLN A 19 -3.69 -10.22 -3.38
CA GLN A 19 -3.60 -10.83 -2.06
C GLN A 19 -2.91 -9.84 -1.09
N PRO A 20 -3.67 -9.14 -0.22
CA PRO A 20 -3.10 -8.14 0.69
C PRO A 20 -1.96 -8.68 1.58
N ALA A 21 -2.09 -9.92 2.04
CA ALA A 21 -1.07 -10.59 2.85
C ALA A 21 0.25 -10.89 2.11
N ASN A 22 0.26 -10.86 0.77
CA ASN A 22 1.49 -10.99 -0.03
C ASN A 22 2.09 -9.63 -0.38
N CYS A 23 1.36 -8.53 -0.16
CA CYS A 23 1.82 -7.18 -0.48
C CYS A 23 2.89 -6.73 0.52
N THR A 24 3.89 -6.01 0.07
CA THR A 24 5.02 -5.59 0.90
C THR A 24 5.11 -4.06 0.97
N THR A 25 5.57 -3.54 2.10
CA THR A 25 5.77 -2.10 2.30
C THR A 25 7.24 -1.83 2.61
N HIS A 26 7.84 -0.88 1.89
CA HIS A 26 9.22 -0.46 2.06
C HIS A 26 9.28 1.02 2.38
N PHE A 27 9.95 1.36 3.48
CA PHE A 27 10.14 2.73 3.93
C PHE A 27 11.49 3.25 3.45
N GLU A 28 11.54 4.44 2.85
CA GLU A 28 12.80 5.07 2.39
C GLU A 28 13.57 5.74 3.54
N TRP A 29 13.23 5.41 4.78
CA TRP A 29 13.87 5.89 5.99
C TRP A 29 13.98 4.78 7.04
N THR A 30 14.82 5.02 8.05
CA THR A 30 14.94 4.19 9.25
C THR A 30 14.50 4.95 10.47
N ASP A 31 13.90 4.26 11.43
CA ASP A 31 13.41 4.87 12.66
C ASP A 31 14.51 4.91 13.73
N PRO A 32 14.61 5.99 14.54
CA PRO A 32 13.87 7.25 14.40
C PRO A 32 14.42 8.13 13.25
N HIS A 33 13.58 9.00 12.67
CA HIS A 33 13.99 9.89 11.58
C HIS A 33 13.63 11.35 11.85
N VAL A 34 14.50 12.29 11.49
CA VAL A 34 14.31 13.72 11.78
C VAL A 34 13.09 14.30 11.06
N VAL A 35 12.34 15.14 11.76
CA VAL A 35 11.16 15.84 11.26
C VAL A 35 11.49 16.98 10.28
N GLY A 36 10.46 17.55 9.64
CA GLY A 36 10.58 18.72 8.75
C GLY A 36 10.71 18.35 7.27
N GLY A 37 10.83 17.05 6.96
CA GLY A 37 10.91 16.52 5.60
C GLY A 37 9.62 15.86 5.09
N THR A 38 9.62 15.55 3.80
CA THR A 38 8.63 14.65 3.19
C THR A 38 9.15 13.23 3.27
N MET A 39 8.36 12.35 3.89
CA MET A 39 8.63 10.93 4.00
C MET A 39 7.99 10.18 2.85
N THR A 40 8.71 9.20 2.30
CA THR A 40 8.26 8.38 1.18
C THR A 40 8.31 6.91 1.58
N PHE A 41 7.23 6.19 1.31
CA PHE A 41 7.23 4.74 1.38
C PHE A 41 6.53 4.14 0.17
N ILE A 42 6.90 2.91 -0.13
CA ILE A 42 6.52 2.21 -1.35
C ILE A 42 5.78 0.93 -0.95
N VAL A 43 4.56 0.78 -1.45
CA VAL A 43 3.78 -0.45 -1.34
C VAL A 43 3.90 -1.22 -2.66
N ARG A 44 4.23 -2.51 -2.61
CA ARG A 44 4.25 -3.40 -3.77
C ARG A 44 3.16 -4.45 -3.64
N PHE A 45 2.40 -4.63 -4.71
CA PHE A 45 1.22 -5.48 -4.74
C PHE A 45 1.51 -6.80 -5.45
N TYR A 46 1.00 -7.88 -4.86
CA TYR A 46 1.21 -9.24 -5.33
C TYR A 46 -0.08 -10.05 -5.33
N GLN A 47 -0.17 -10.95 -6.30
CA GLN A 47 -1.23 -11.94 -6.42
C GLN A 47 -1.04 -13.04 -5.37
N ARG A 48 -2.08 -13.84 -5.13
CA ARG A 48 -2.00 -15.01 -4.25
C ARG A 48 -0.92 -16.01 -4.67
N ASN A 49 -0.71 -16.15 -5.98
CA ASN A 49 0.34 -17.01 -6.54
C ASN A 49 1.76 -16.41 -6.49
N GLY A 50 1.93 -15.21 -5.89
CA GLY A 50 3.22 -14.53 -5.73
C GLY A 50 3.64 -13.65 -6.91
N GLN A 51 2.90 -13.61 -8.02
CA GLN A 51 3.22 -12.74 -9.15
C GLN A 51 2.87 -11.27 -8.86
N PRO A 52 3.56 -10.29 -9.46
CA PRO A 52 3.19 -8.89 -9.36
C PRO A 52 1.73 -8.63 -9.79
N TYR A 53 1.02 -7.80 -9.02
CA TYR A 53 -0.36 -7.41 -9.33
C TYR A 53 -0.42 -5.96 -9.85
N PRO A 54 -0.99 -5.69 -11.03
CA PRO A 54 -1.16 -4.33 -11.55
C PRO A 54 -2.24 -3.58 -10.76
N ILE A 55 -1.80 -2.67 -9.88
CA ILE A 55 -2.70 -1.89 -9.04
C ILE A 55 -3.31 -0.74 -9.85
N CYS A 56 -4.58 -0.44 -9.61
CA CYS A 56 -5.30 0.66 -10.22
C CYS A 56 -6.39 1.21 -9.28
N ASP A 57 -7.11 2.24 -9.73
CA ASP A 57 -8.09 2.96 -8.90
C ASP A 57 -9.29 2.09 -8.47
N THR A 58 -9.55 0.96 -9.14
CA THR A 58 -10.65 0.06 -8.77
C THR A 58 -10.32 -0.86 -7.58
N ASP A 59 -9.05 -0.95 -7.17
CA ASP A 59 -8.61 -1.90 -6.13
C ASP A 59 -8.86 -1.42 -4.70
N SER A 60 -9.45 -0.23 -4.52
CA SER A 60 -9.82 0.31 -3.21
C SER A 60 -8.63 0.39 -2.24
N LEU A 61 -7.46 0.84 -2.72
CA LEU A 61 -6.29 1.11 -1.88
C LEU A 61 -6.60 2.30 -0.95
N THR A 62 -6.43 2.09 0.35
CA THR A 62 -6.56 3.13 1.37
C THR A 62 -5.25 3.25 2.14
N VAL A 63 -4.70 4.46 2.18
CA VAL A 63 -3.52 4.79 2.97
C VAL A 63 -3.88 5.88 3.97
N GLU A 64 -3.73 5.58 5.24
CA GLU A 64 -4.01 6.51 6.33
C GLU A 64 -2.78 6.66 7.22
N VAL A 65 -2.36 7.90 7.43
CA VAL A 65 -1.27 8.26 8.33
C VAL A 65 -1.84 9.10 9.45
N THR A 66 -1.64 8.68 10.70
CA THR A 66 -2.08 9.43 11.87
C THR A 66 -0.96 9.66 12.88
N GLU A 67 -1.07 10.75 13.61
CA GLU A 67 -0.29 11.05 14.82
C GLU A 67 -1.30 11.23 15.96
N GLY A 68 -1.42 10.21 16.81
CA GLY A 68 -2.53 10.11 17.74
C GLY A 68 -3.88 10.14 17.00
N LEU A 69 -4.69 11.17 17.25
CA LEU A 69 -5.99 11.39 16.61
C LEU A 69 -5.93 12.26 15.34
N ARG A 70 -4.77 12.88 15.06
CA ARG A 70 -4.61 13.78 13.92
C ARG A 70 -4.29 12.98 12.66
N ARG A 71 -5.14 13.13 11.63
CA ARG A 71 -4.84 12.62 10.28
C ARG A 71 -3.83 13.53 9.57
N VAL A 72 -2.85 12.90 8.92
CA VAL A 72 -1.82 13.56 8.12
C VAL A 72 -2.17 13.36 6.65
N ALA A 73 -2.19 14.46 5.89
CA ALA A 73 -2.42 14.41 4.46
C ALA A 73 -1.34 13.55 3.79
N THR A 74 -1.80 12.55 3.01
CA THR A 74 -0.93 11.59 2.33
C THR A 74 -1.28 11.57 0.86
N LEU A 75 -0.27 11.77 0.03
CA LEU A 75 -0.37 11.65 -1.42
C LEU A 75 -0.02 10.21 -1.81
N VAL A 76 -0.82 9.61 -2.68
CA VAL A 76 -0.65 8.24 -3.15
C VAL A 76 -0.62 8.25 -4.67
N ASP A 77 0.52 7.94 -5.26
CA ASP A 77 0.69 7.79 -6.70
C ASP A 77 0.70 6.29 -7.04
N LEU A 78 -0.27 5.83 -7.84
CA LEU A 78 -0.29 4.46 -8.35
C LEU A 78 0.64 4.33 -9.57
N GLY A 79 1.40 3.24 -9.61
CA GLY A 79 2.35 2.94 -10.66
C GLY A 79 3.67 3.71 -10.54
N GLY A 80 4.27 3.96 -11.70
CA GLY A 80 5.48 4.77 -11.86
C GLY A 80 5.73 5.06 -13.34
N GLN A 81 6.74 5.87 -13.64
CA GLN A 81 7.11 6.21 -15.02
C GLN A 81 7.70 5.02 -15.78
N GLU A 82 8.28 4.06 -15.06
CA GLU A 82 8.86 2.86 -15.66
C GLU A 82 7.78 1.79 -15.91
N PRO A 83 7.83 1.08 -17.05
CA PRO A 83 6.92 -0.02 -17.34
C PRO A 83 6.93 -1.16 -16.31
N THR A 84 7.95 -1.26 -15.47
CA THR A 84 8.10 -2.26 -14.40
C THR A 84 7.44 -1.85 -13.08
N ALA A 85 7.01 -0.59 -12.95
CA ALA A 85 6.47 -0.04 -11.71
C ALA A 85 4.95 -0.22 -11.55
N TYR A 86 4.29 -0.96 -12.45
CA TYR A 86 2.83 -1.14 -12.48
C TYR A 86 2.24 -1.76 -11.21
N ASN A 87 3.04 -2.48 -10.42
CA ASN A 87 2.58 -3.14 -9.19
C ASN A 87 2.91 -2.34 -7.92
N ARG A 88 3.09 -1.03 -8.03
CA ARG A 88 3.60 -0.20 -6.95
C ARG A 88 2.68 0.98 -6.67
N ALA A 89 2.60 1.39 -5.40
CA ALA A 89 2.08 2.70 -5.01
C ALA A 89 3.17 3.46 -4.22
N VAL A 90 3.40 4.72 -4.58
CA VAL A 90 4.31 5.63 -3.89
C VAL A 90 3.50 6.53 -2.98
N CYS A 91 3.72 6.40 -1.68
CA CYS A 91 2.99 7.14 -0.66
C CYS A 91 3.92 8.20 -0.06
N LYS A 92 3.46 9.46 -0.04
CA LYS A 92 4.23 10.60 0.46
C LYS A 92 3.44 11.41 1.48
N PHE A 93 4.07 11.79 2.58
CA PHE A 93 3.48 12.68 3.57
C PHE A 93 4.56 13.53 4.25
N THR A 94 4.19 14.68 4.79
CA THR A 94 5.14 15.56 5.49
C THR A 94 5.02 15.39 6.99
N VAL A 95 6.14 15.12 7.66
CA VAL A 95 6.22 15.03 9.12
C VAL A 95 6.64 16.39 9.67
N ARG A 96 5.78 17.02 10.47
CA ARG A 96 6.04 18.36 11.04
C ARG A 96 6.37 18.36 12.53
N GLN A 97 6.03 17.30 13.24
CA GLN A 97 6.17 17.19 14.69
C GLN A 97 6.78 15.84 15.04
N ALA A 98 7.66 15.83 16.03
CA ALA A 98 8.27 14.61 16.53
C ALA A 98 7.24 13.82 17.33
N GLY A 99 7.27 12.50 17.20
CA GLY A 99 6.28 11.65 17.85
C GLY A 99 6.12 10.29 17.20
N SER A 100 5.11 9.56 17.66
CA SER A 100 4.74 8.25 17.13
C SER A 100 3.60 8.39 16.13
N TYR A 101 3.83 7.86 14.93
CA TYR A 101 2.91 7.88 13.82
C TYR A 101 2.45 6.46 13.51
N ARG A 102 1.15 6.32 13.21
CA ARG A 102 0.55 5.06 12.78
C ARG A 102 0.22 5.15 11.29
N LEU A 103 0.76 4.23 10.52
CA LEU A 103 0.58 4.15 9.07
C LEU A 103 -0.24 2.89 8.76
N SER A 104 -1.48 3.09 8.32
CA SER A 104 -2.38 2.04 7.86
C SER A 104 -2.39 1.98 6.34
N VAL A 105 -2.21 0.78 5.79
CA VAL A 105 -2.24 0.50 4.35
C VAL A 105 -3.18 -0.68 4.16
N MET A 106 -4.29 -0.44 3.49
CA MET A 106 -5.36 -1.41 3.29
C MET A 106 -5.75 -1.50 1.83
N VAL A 107 -6.15 -2.69 1.40
CA VAL A 107 -6.79 -2.94 0.11
C VAL A 107 -8.19 -3.45 0.42
N GLY A 108 -9.22 -2.71 0.01
CA GLY A 108 -10.58 -2.94 0.48
C GLY A 108 -10.66 -2.83 2.00
N SER A 109 -11.11 -3.90 2.66
CA SER A 109 -11.21 -3.97 4.13
C SER A 109 -10.05 -4.72 4.80
N SER A 110 -8.97 -5.03 4.08
CA SER A 110 -7.87 -5.87 4.58
C SER A 110 -6.55 -5.11 4.61
N HIS A 111 -5.83 -5.23 5.73
CA HIS A 111 -4.47 -4.73 5.85
C HIS A 111 -3.49 -5.50 4.97
N VAL A 112 -2.53 -4.80 4.39
CA VAL A 112 -1.36 -5.43 3.77
C VAL A 112 -0.44 -6.03 4.83
N LEU A 113 0.50 -6.88 4.43
CA LEU A 113 1.45 -7.50 5.36
C LEU A 113 2.18 -6.46 6.21
N GLY A 114 2.13 -6.66 7.53
CA GLY A 114 2.78 -5.79 8.52
C GLY A 114 2.02 -4.49 8.83
N SER A 115 1.00 -4.12 8.05
CA SER A 115 0.14 -2.99 8.38
C SER A 115 -0.80 -3.37 9.53
N PRO A 116 -1.07 -2.47 10.48
CA PRO A 116 -0.57 -1.10 10.63
C PRO A 116 0.90 -1.03 11.08
N PHE A 117 1.64 -0.04 10.59
CA PHE A 117 3.03 0.22 10.97
C PHE A 117 3.09 1.36 12.00
N ASN A 118 3.88 1.21 13.05
CA ASN A 118 4.18 2.29 13.98
C ASN A 118 5.57 2.84 13.67
N LYS A 119 5.67 4.16 13.53
CA LYS A 119 6.87 4.87 13.11
C LYS A 119 7.22 5.99 14.06
N THR A 120 8.51 6.17 14.34
CA THR A 120 8.99 7.24 15.24
C THR A 120 9.78 8.28 14.46
N PHE A 121 9.43 9.55 14.66
CA PHE A 121 10.12 10.70 14.09
C PHE A 121 10.52 11.69 15.18
#